data_AF-A0A1E7EQS8-F1
#
_entry.id   AF-A0A1E7EQS8-F1
#
_cell.length_a   1.000
_cell.length_b   1.000
_cell.length_c   1.000
_cell.angle_alpha   90.00
_cell.angle_beta   90.00
_cell.angle_gamma   90.00
#
_symmetry.space_group_name_H-M   'P 1'
#
loop_
_entity.id
_entity.type
_entity.pdbx_description
1 polymer ?
#
loop_
_entity_poly.entity_id
_entity_poly.type
_entity_poly.pdbx_seq_one_letter_code
_entity_poly.pdbx_strand_id
1 'polypeptide(L)'
;LHTKLQNYFTPTSILENIAVLVTPKVDPSASLSSLALIRLSKQIIALDNENNEYLINDNNKQLWKEGLRNLVSCLASSNWKASPKSLETAVEGVNAASVISRLMSSDYLLSSNNDNNNGKIWWEPLVEKLHEEADDQLVRMIQPHQLSGIKFSIDCIQLSSSTKQDASDLLSSHQQQYLLPQSLQIAYDNLNLPFSVRPGFLNGNDDDDDDVDNKHNNNLFTVASFVKQVNFQIETIQTATNRTVAERRQTAWEGDEHVENFEYSEKSMRRLPWSDVVANVRDRLYNETSHYYDGCLLNFYPDGDSAMRYHIDPDQGVLWDYETAVVSIGATRRFSFRESSSGDGSNKPHVFVLMNGDVTEMFNDCQERFQHTVQKSSVKGESASRVSLVFKKTLGYSKERTKSRTKV
;
A
#
# COMPACT_ATOMS: atom_id res chain seq x y z
N LEU A 1 -27.36 -16.07 2.86
CA LEU A 1 -26.59 -14.95 2.26
C LEU A 1 -25.12 -15.32 2.03
N HIS A 2 -24.40 -15.89 3.01
CA HIS A 2 -23.01 -16.38 2.84
C HIS A 2 -22.78 -17.21 1.56
N THR A 3 -23.59 -18.24 1.31
CA THR A 3 -23.48 -19.07 0.09
C THR A 3 -23.76 -18.27 -1.19
N LYS A 4 -24.67 -17.29 -1.14
CA LYS A 4 -25.02 -16.46 -2.31
C LYS A 4 -23.87 -15.52 -2.67
N LEU A 5 -23.18 -14.95 -1.67
CA LEU A 5 -22.05 -14.03 -1.87
C LEU A 5 -20.95 -14.64 -2.75
N GLN A 6 -20.77 -15.96 -2.70
CA GLN A 6 -19.78 -16.65 -3.53
C GLN A 6 -20.04 -16.49 -5.04
N ASN A 7 -21.30 -16.28 -5.42
CA ASN A 7 -21.76 -16.17 -6.81
C ASN A 7 -21.87 -14.71 -7.31
N TYR A 8 -21.51 -13.72 -6.48
CA TYR A 8 -21.49 -12.32 -6.88
C TYR A 8 -20.07 -11.91 -7.26
N PHE A 9 -19.93 -11.45 -8.50
CA PHE A 9 -18.66 -11.18 -9.18
C PHE A 9 -18.46 -9.69 -9.52
N THR A 10 -19.46 -8.84 -9.26
CA THR A 10 -19.35 -7.38 -9.49
C THR A 10 -19.66 -6.61 -8.21
N PRO A 11 -19.08 -5.41 -8.03
CA PRO A 11 -19.41 -4.53 -6.90
C PRO A 11 -20.93 -4.31 -6.74
N THR A 12 -21.62 -3.97 -7.84
CA THR A 12 -23.07 -3.74 -7.85
C THR A 12 -23.85 -4.97 -7.36
N SER A 13 -23.53 -6.17 -7.84
CA SER A 13 -24.23 -7.39 -7.42
C SER A 13 -24.05 -7.68 -5.92
N ILE A 14 -22.86 -7.40 -5.36
CA ILE A 14 -22.61 -7.53 -3.92
C ILE A 14 -23.45 -6.50 -3.14
N LEU A 15 -23.50 -5.26 -3.61
CA LEU A 15 -24.25 -4.20 -2.94
C LEU A 15 -25.76 -4.48 -2.92
N GLU A 16 -26.35 -4.76 -4.09
CA GLU A 16 -27.80 -4.99 -4.26
C GLU A 16 -28.30 -6.24 -3.53
N ASN A 17 -27.49 -7.31 -3.51
CA ASN A 17 -27.96 -8.61 -3.06
C ASN A 17 -27.44 -9.02 -1.67
N ILE A 18 -26.47 -8.30 -1.12
CA ILE A 18 -25.91 -8.55 0.20
C ILE A 18 -25.92 -7.29 1.04
N ALA A 19 -25.26 -6.22 0.61
CA ALA A 19 -24.98 -5.06 1.46
C ALA A 19 -26.25 -4.34 1.94
N VAL A 20 -27.25 -4.16 1.07
CA VAL A 20 -28.53 -3.54 1.46
C VAL A 20 -29.39 -4.42 2.38
N LEU A 21 -29.12 -5.73 2.44
CA LEU A 21 -29.91 -6.68 3.23
C LEU A 21 -29.34 -6.94 4.63
N VAL A 22 -28.08 -6.60 4.87
CA VAL A 22 -27.45 -6.83 6.17
C VAL A 22 -27.78 -5.71 7.14
N THR A 23 -28.00 -6.09 8.39
CA THR A 23 -28.17 -5.20 9.54
C THR A 23 -27.52 -5.89 10.74
N PRO A 24 -27.23 -5.17 11.85
CA PRO A 24 -26.69 -5.80 13.06
C PRO A 24 -27.54 -6.96 13.60
N LYS A 25 -28.85 -6.98 13.31
CA LYS A 25 -29.75 -8.09 13.64
C LYS A 25 -29.56 -9.32 12.73
N VAL A 26 -29.27 -9.09 11.44
CA VAL A 26 -29.12 -10.13 10.41
C VAL A 26 -27.71 -10.73 10.42
N ASP A 27 -26.69 -9.92 10.71
CA ASP A 27 -25.28 -10.32 10.74
C ASP A 27 -24.59 -9.84 12.03
N PRO A 28 -25.00 -10.36 13.21
CA PRO A 28 -24.52 -9.86 14.51
C PRO A 28 -23.03 -10.11 14.75
N SER A 29 -22.43 -11.12 14.10
CA SER A 29 -20.98 -11.38 14.15
C SER A 29 -20.19 -10.60 13.10
N ALA A 30 -20.86 -9.82 12.25
CA ALA A 30 -20.30 -9.11 11.11
C ALA A 30 -19.51 -9.99 10.12
N SER A 31 -19.66 -11.31 10.17
CA SER A 31 -18.84 -12.23 9.36
C SER A 31 -19.21 -12.15 7.89
N LEU A 32 -20.50 -11.95 7.58
CA LEU A 32 -20.94 -11.74 6.21
C LEU A 32 -20.49 -10.37 5.71
N SER A 33 -20.61 -9.35 6.55
CA SER A 33 -20.31 -7.97 6.21
C SER A 33 -18.82 -7.76 5.96
N SER A 34 -17.96 -8.36 6.78
CA SER A 34 -16.51 -8.34 6.58
C SER A 34 -16.13 -9.06 5.29
N LEU A 35 -16.68 -10.26 5.05
CA LEU A 35 -16.45 -11.00 3.81
C LEU A 35 -16.93 -10.23 2.56
N ALA A 36 -18.05 -9.53 2.66
CA ALA A 36 -18.57 -8.69 1.58
C ALA A 36 -17.65 -7.49 1.31
N LEU A 37 -17.13 -6.80 2.33
CA LEU A 37 -16.13 -5.74 2.19
C LEU A 37 -14.84 -6.27 1.54
N ILE A 38 -14.32 -7.42 1.98
CA ILE A 38 -13.11 -8.04 1.41
C ILE A 38 -13.30 -8.38 -0.07
N ARG A 39 -14.48 -8.90 -0.46
CA ARG A 39 -14.77 -9.18 -1.87
C ARG A 39 -14.92 -7.89 -2.66
N LEU A 40 -15.62 -6.91 -2.11
CA LEU A 40 -15.83 -5.61 -2.72
C LEU A 40 -14.49 -4.91 -3.00
N SER A 41 -13.58 -4.87 -2.01
CA SER A 41 -12.25 -4.26 -2.16
C SER A 41 -11.42 -4.94 -3.26
N LYS A 42 -11.44 -6.27 -3.35
CA LYS A 42 -10.75 -7.01 -4.43
C LYS A 42 -11.30 -6.68 -5.81
N GLN A 43 -12.62 -6.55 -5.94
CA GLN A 43 -13.24 -6.20 -7.23
C GLN A 43 -12.96 -4.74 -7.61
N ILE A 44 -12.96 -3.83 -6.64
CA ILE A 44 -12.62 -2.42 -6.87
C ILE A 44 -11.15 -2.31 -7.31
N ILE A 45 -10.22 -3.00 -6.65
CA ILE A 45 -8.80 -3.03 -7.06
C ILE A 45 -8.67 -3.51 -8.51
N ALA A 46 -9.39 -4.57 -8.89
CA ALA A 46 -9.33 -5.11 -10.25
C ALA A 46 -9.79 -4.09 -11.30
N LEU A 47 -10.89 -3.40 -11.03
CA LEU A 47 -11.47 -2.41 -11.93
C LEU A 47 -10.59 -1.14 -12.01
N ASP A 48 -10.02 -0.72 -10.88
CA ASP A 48 -9.05 0.38 -10.80
C ASP A 48 -7.80 0.07 -11.64
N ASN A 49 -7.25 -1.14 -11.50
CA ASN A 49 -6.10 -1.61 -12.26
C ASN A 49 -6.34 -1.63 -13.78
N GLU A 50 -7.54 -1.96 -14.24
CA GLU A 50 -7.81 -2.12 -15.67
C GLU A 50 -8.00 -0.80 -16.41
N ASN A 51 -8.93 0.06 -15.98
CA ASN A 51 -9.31 1.25 -16.76
C ASN A 51 -9.78 2.44 -15.91
N ASN A 52 -9.70 2.34 -14.57
CA ASN A 52 -10.21 3.38 -13.68
C ASN A 52 -11.69 3.73 -14.01
N GLU A 53 -12.50 2.73 -14.38
CA GLU A 53 -13.91 2.94 -14.69
C GLU A 53 -14.61 3.47 -13.44
N TYR A 54 -15.18 4.68 -13.51
CA TYR A 54 -15.89 5.30 -12.40
C TYR A 54 -17.03 4.39 -11.93
N LEU A 55 -16.77 3.66 -10.84
CA LEU A 55 -17.69 2.68 -10.25
C LEU A 55 -18.97 3.31 -9.71
N ILE A 56 -18.92 4.61 -9.45
CA ILE A 56 -20.01 5.39 -8.88
C ILE A 56 -20.42 6.48 -9.86
N ASN A 57 -21.71 6.54 -10.14
CA ASN A 57 -22.38 7.60 -10.87
C ASN A 57 -23.68 7.95 -10.16
N ASP A 58 -24.39 8.97 -10.62
CA ASP A 58 -25.62 9.43 -9.98
C ASP A 58 -26.70 8.34 -9.87
N ASN A 59 -26.70 7.34 -10.76
CA ASN A 59 -27.69 6.27 -10.75
C ASN A 59 -27.44 5.21 -9.67
N ASN A 60 -26.18 5.01 -9.23
CA ASN A 60 -25.82 3.98 -8.26
C ASN A 60 -25.19 4.52 -6.96
N LYS A 61 -24.94 5.83 -6.87
CA LYS A 61 -24.39 6.51 -5.69
C LYS A 61 -25.12 6.17 -4.39
N GLN A 62 -26.46 6.14 -4.43
CA GLN A 62 -27.26 5.84 -3.24
C GLN A 62 -27.09 4.38 -2.79
N LEU A 63 -27.05 3.44 -3.73
CA LEU A 63 -26.81 2.01 -3.46
C LEU A 63 -25.45 1.79 -2.79
N TRP A 64 -24.40 2.43 -3.30
CA TRP A 64 -23.07 2.39 -2.71
C TRP A 64 -23.05 2.96 -1.29
N LYS A 65 -23.64 4.14 -1.11
CA LYS A 65 -23.71 4.82 0.18
C LYS A 65 -24.45 4.00 1.22
N GLU A 66 -25.62 3.46 0.89
CA GLU A 66 -26.41 2.62 1.79
C GLU A 66 -25.71 1.27 2.06
N GLY A 67 -25.23 0.60 1.02
CA GLY A 67 -24.58 -0.69 1.14
C GLY A 67 -23.32 -0.64 2.02
N LEU A 68 -22.42 0.33 1.79
CA LEU A 68 -21.22 0.49 2.61
C LEU A 68 -21.56 0.83 4.06
N ARG A 69 -22.54 1.70 4.30
CA ARG A 69 -23.00 2.03 5.65
C ARG A 69 -23.56 0.84 6.38
N ASN A 70 -24.37 0.01 5.73
CA ASN A 70 -24.93 -1.19 6.35
C ASN A 70 -23.83 -2.19 6.72
N LEU A 71 -22.88 -2.43 5.80
CA LEU A 71 -21.73 -3.29 6.06
C LEU A 71 -20.90 -2.78 7.25
N VAL A 72 -20.52 -1.51 7.24
CA VAL A 72 -19.74 -0.89 8.32
C VAL A 72 -20.51 -0.89 9.64
N SER A 73 -21.81 -0.58 9.62
CA SER A 73 -22.65 -0.59 10.82
C SER A 73 -22.69 -1.96 11.48
N CYS A 74 -22.80 -3.05 10.70
CA CYS A 74 -22.67 -4.41 11.23
C CYS A 74 -21.32 -4.65 11.90
N LEU A 75 -20.21 -4.26 11.26
CA LEU A 75 -18.86 -4.43 11.82
C LEU A 75 -18.69 -3.62 13.11
N ALA A 76 -19.04 -2.34 13.09
CA ALA A 76 -18.90 -1.44 14.24
C ALA A 76 -19.78 -1.88 15.42
N SER A 77 -20.96 -2.46 15.16
CA SER A 77 -21.86 -2.95 16.20
C SER A 77 -21.48 -4.33 16.77
N SER A 78 -20.59 -5.07 16.10
CA SER A 78 -20.18 -6.40 16.52
C SER A 78 -19.18 -6.36 17.69
N ASN A 79 -19.10 -7.44 18.46
CA ASN A 79 -18.12 -7.57 19.55
C ASN A 79 -16.79 -8.15 19.01
N TRP A 80 -15.81 -7.27 18.79
CA TRP A 80 -14.50 -7.63 18.25
C TRP A 80 -13.71 -8.53 19.21
N LYS A 81 -13.87 -8.34 20.52
CA LYS A 81 -13.16 -9.07 21.57
C LYS A 81 -13.84 -10.39 21.99
N ALA A 82 -14.96 -10.76 21.35
CA ALA A 82 -15.70 -11.97 21.70
C ALA A 82 -14.90 -13.27 21.48
N SER A 83 -14.04 -13.31 20.47
CA SER A 83 -13.17 -14.45 20.17
C SER A 83 -12.02 -14.04 19.23
N PRO A 84 -10.94 -14.84 19.11
CA PRO A 84 -9.91 -14.59 18.09
C PRO A 84 -10.46 -14.48 16.67
N LYS A 85 -11.49 -15.29 16.34
CA LYS A 85 -12.15 -15.25 15.03
C LYS A 85 -12.97 -13.97 14.82
N SER A 86 -13.61 -13.46 15.88
CA SER A 86 -14.32 -12.18 15.84
C SER A 86 -13.35 -11.03 15.58
N LEU A 87 -12.19 -11.04 16.24
CA LEU A 87 -11.14 -10.05 16.01
C LEU A 87 -10.59 -10.15 14.59
N GLU A 88 -10.27 -11.35 14.10
CA GLU A 88 -9.83 -11.55 12.71
C GLU A 88 -10.85 -11.00 11.71
N THR A 89 -12.14 -11.28 11.92
CA THR A 89 -13.24 -10.75 11.09
C THR A 89 -13.25 -9.22 11.08
N ALA A 90 -13.09 -8.58 12.24
CA ALA A 90 -13.06 -7.13 12.35
C ALA A 90 -11.84 -6.54 11.62
N VAL A 91 -10.65 -7.09 11.86
CA VAL A 91 -9.38 -6.64 11.25
C VAL A 91 -9.42 -6.73 9.73
N GLU A 92 -9.85 -7.87 9.17
CA GLU A 92 -9.94 -8.02 7.72
C GLU A 92 -10.94 -7.04 7.09
N GLY A 93 -12.04 -6.76 7.82
CA GLY A 93 -13.05 -5.80 7.40
C GLY A 93 -12.56 -4.36 7.43
N VAL A 94 -11.82 -3.95 8.47
CA VAL A 94 -11.15 -2.65 8.56
C VAL A 94 -10.13 -2.49 7.43
N ASN A 95 -9.31 -3.52 7.18
CA ASN A 95 -8.36 -3.52 6.07
C ASN A 95 -9.04 -3.40 4.71
N ALA A 96 -10.19 -4.04 4.52
CA ALA A 96 -10.95 -3.90 3.29
C ALA A 96 -11.57 -2.51 3.16
N ALA A 97 -12.09 -1.94 4.25
CA ALA A 97 -12.67 -0.61 4.25
C ALA A 97 -11.65 0.49 3.94
N SER A 98 -10.41 0.38 4.45
CA SER A 98 -9.33 1.34 4.17
C SER A 98 -8.87 1.32 2.71
N VAL A 99 -8.87 0.15 2.06
CA VAL A 99 -8.63 0.05 0.61
C VAL A 99 -9.75 0.77 -0.16
N ILE A 100 -11.00 0.48 0.19
CA ILE A 100 -12.17 1.08 -0.46
C ILE A 100 -12.16 2.61 -0.28
N SER A 101 -11.78 3.12 0.90
CA SER A 101 -11.73 4.56 1.17
C SER A 101 -10.70 5.30 0.32
N ARG A 102 -9.60 4.63 -0.07
CA ARG A 102 -8.57 5.23 -0.93
C ARG A 102 -8.95 5.26 -2.41
N LEU A 103 -9.66 4.25 -2.89
CA LEU A 103 -10.05 4.14 -4.31
C LEU A 103 -11.35 4.90 -4.63
N MET A 104 -12.14 5.24 -3.62
CA MET A 104 -13.40 5.96 -3.83
C MET A 104 -13.21 7.44 -3.47
N SER A 105 -13.37 8.33 -4.46
CA SER A 105 -13.44 9.78 -4.23
C SER A 105 -14.56 10.07 -3.24
N SER A 106 -14.19 10.58 -2.06
CA SER A 106 -15.09 10.72 -0.93
C SER A 106 -16.22 11.74 -1.18
N ASP A 107 -16.14 12.56 -2.24
CA ASP A 107 -17.19 13.51 -2.67
C ASP A 107 -18.47 12.81 -3.15
N TYR A 108 -18.38 11.55 -3.58
CA TYR A 108 -19.54 10.77 -3.97
C TYR A 108 -20.24 10.08 -2.78
N LEU A 109 -19.65 10.04 -1.58
CA LEU A 109 -20.20 9.27 -0.45
C LEU A 109 -20.46 10.08 0.83
N LEU A 110 -20.21 11.39 0.81
CA LEU A 110 -20.68 12.29 1.86
C LEU A 110 -22.22 12.36 1.86
N SER A 111 -22.84 12.38 3.05
CA SER A 111 -24.26 12.71 3.16
C SER A 111 -24.50 14.15 2.72
N SER A 112 -25.53 14.37 1.92
CA SER A 112 -26.09 15.70 1.76
C SER A 112 -26.60 16.19 3.13
N ASN A 113 -26.63 17.51 3.32
CA ASN A 113 -27.06 18.21 4.55
C ASN A 113 -28.49 17.87 5.04
N ASN A 114 -29.25 17.01 4.33
CA ASN A 114 -30.61 16.60 4.68
C ASN A 114 -30.71 15.18 5.27
N ASP A 115 -29.62 14.41 5.39
CA ASP A 115 -29.64 13.16 6.13
C ASP A 115 -29.45 13.47 7.63
N ASN A 116 -30.35 12.98 8.49
CA ASN A 116 -30.28 13.06 9.98
C ASN A 116 -29.02 12.39 10.61
N ASN A 117 -28.03 12.01 9.80
CA ASN A 117 -26.80 11.32 10.19
C ASN A 117 -25.55 12.21 10.22
N ASN A 118 -25.70 13.51 10.51
CA ASN A 118 -24.61 14.42 10.90
C ASN A 118 -23.35 14.37 10.01
N GLY A 119 -23.46 14.28 8.69
CA GLY A 119 -22.29 14.47 7.81
C GLY A 119 -21.20 13.37 7.88
N LYS A 120 -21.38 12.29 8.65
CA LYS A 120 -20.32 11.30 8.92
C LYS A 120 -19.90 10.50 7.69
N ILE A 121 -18.59 10.26 7.56
CA ILE A 121 -18.01 9.45 6.49
C ILE A 121 -18.35 7.97 6.75
N TRP A 122 -18.64 7.19 5.70
CA TRP A 122 -19.19 5.83 5.85
C TRP A 122 -18.32 4.85 6.64
N TRP A 123 -16.99 5.04 6.68
CA TRP A 123 -16.05 4.20 7.43
C TRP A 123 -15.78 4.69 8.85
N GLU A 124 -16.19 5.91 9.20
CA GLU A 124 -15.92 6.56 10.50
C GLU A 124 -16.34 5.71 11.71
N PRO A 125 -17.49 4.99 11.69
CA PRO A 125 -17.87 4.10 12.80
C PRO A 125 -16.84 2.99 13.10
N LEU A 126 -16.01 2.58 12.13
CA LEU A 126 -14.94 1.61 12.39
C LEU A 126 -13.80 2.21 13.20
N VAL A 127 -13.45 3.48 12.95
CA VAL A 127 -12.40 4.18 13.69
C VAL A 127 -12.88 4.48 15.11
N GLU A 128 -14.13 4.92 15.26
CA GLU A 128 -14.76 5.10 16.57
C GLU A 128 -14.76 3.79 17.36
N LYS A 129 -15.18 2.69 16.73
CA LYS A 129 -15.18 1.36 17.35
C LYS A 129 -13.79 0.91 17.78
N LEU A 130 -12.77 1.17 16.96
CA LEU A 130 -11.39 0.85 17.31
C LEU A 130 -10.93 1.60 18.56
N HIS A 131 -11.26 2.89 18.68
CA HIS A 131 -10.95 3.68 19.87
C HIS A 131 -11.71 3.20 21.10
N GLU A 132 -12.98 2.83 20.97
CA GLU A 132 -13.79 2.28 22.06
C GLU A 132 -13.24 0.94 22.58
N GLU A 133 -12.74 0.09 21.68
CA GLU A 133 -12.26 -1.26 22.02
C GLU A 133 -10.77 -1.31 22.35
N ALA A 134 -10.02 -0.22 22.18
CA ALA A 134 -8.56 -0.15 22.35
C ALA A 134 -8.09 -0.15 23.81
N ASP A 135 -8.31 -1.28 24.48
CA ASP A 135 -7.87 -1.56 25.84
C ASP A 135 -6.78 -2.67 25.90
N ASP A 136 -6.31 -2.96 27.11
CA ASP A 136 -5.34 -4.02 27.38
C ASP A 136 -5.79 -5.41 26.90
N GLN A 137 -7.11 -5.66 26.87
CA GLN A 137 -7.63 -6.93 26.39
C GLN A 137 -7.43 -7.05 24.87
N LEU A 138 -7.75 -6.02 24.11
CA LEU A 138 -7.52 -6.02 22.66
C LEU A 138 -6.03 -6.15 22.33
N VAL A 139 -5.17 -5.41 23.03
CA VAL A 139 -3.70 -5.47 22.86
C VAL A 139 -3.16 -6.90 23.07
N ARG A 140 -3.71 -7.65 24.04
CA ARG A 140 -3.30 -9.05 24.28
C ARG A 140 -3.83 -10.04 23.24
N MET A 141 -4.97 -9.73 22.61
CA MET A 141 -5.59 -10.61 21.60
C MET A 141 -4.99 -10.42 20.21
N ILE A 142 -4.65 -9.18 19.85
CA ILE A 142 -4.21 -8.83 18.51
C ILE A 142 -2.84 -9.40 18.17
N GLN A 143 -2.71 -9.98 16.99
CA GLN A 143 -1.45 -10.53 16.49
C GLN A 143 -0.60 -9.47 15.76
N PRO A 144 0.74 -9.62 15.69
CA PRO A 144 1.61 -8.63 15.05
C PRO A 144 1.20 -8.22 13.63
N HIS A 145 0.89 -9.19 12.76
CA HIS A 145 0.44 -8.93 11.39
C HIS A 145 -0.92 -8.23 11.30
N GLN A 146 -1.81 -8.47 12.27
CA GLN A 146 -3.09 -7.78 12.37
C GLN A 146 -2.87 -6.33 12.79
N LEU A 147 -2.03 -6.10 13.81
CA LEU A 147 -1.74 -4.77 14.32
C LEU A 147 -1.07 -3.89 13.27
N SER A 148 -0.09 -4.41 12.53
CA SER A 148 0.51 -3.67 11.40
C SER A 148 -0.50 -3.37 10.29
N GLY A 149 -1.45 -4.29 10.03
CA GLY A 149 -2.51 -4.09 9.06
C GLY A 149 -3.51 -3.00 9.49
N ILE A 150 -3.88 -2.97 10.77
CA ILE A 150 -4.71 -1.89 11.33
C ILE A 150 -3.98 -0.56 11.24
N LYS A 151 -2.70 -0.49 11.64
CA LYS A 151 -1.91 0.75 11.56
C LYS A 151 -1.91 1.30 10.14
N PHE A 152 -1.58 0.47 9.15
CA PHE A 152 -1.61 0.88 7.74
C PHE A 152 -3.01 1.28 7.26
N SER A 153 -4.07 0.62 7.75
CA SER A 153 -5.45 0.98 7.42
C SER A 153 -5.84 2.35 7.96
N ILE A 154 -5.41 2.70 9.16
CA ILE A 154 -5.62 4.02 9.74
C ILE A 154 -4.85 5.08 8.95
N ASP A 155 -3.60 4.80 8.56
CA ASP A 155 -2.81 5.73 7.71
C ASP A 155 -3.49 5.98 6.36
N CYS A 156 -4.05 4.94 5.75
CA CYS A 156 -4.83 5.03 4.51
C CYS A 156 -6.09 5.89 4.69
N ILE A 157 -6.81 5.71 5.80
CA ILE A 157 -8.02 6.45 6.13
C ILE A 157 -7.70 7.93 6.39
N GLN A 158 -6.61 8.21 7.10
CA GLN A 158 -6.13 9.57 7.36
C GLN A 158 -5.77 10.29 6.06
N LEU A 159 -5.07 9.62 5.15
CA LEU A 159 -4.77 10.15 3.81
C LEU A 159 -6.06 10.51 3.05
N SER A 160 -7.05 9.62 3.02
CA SER A 160 -8.35 9.87 2.38
C SER A 160 -9.16 11.02 2.99
N SER A 161 -8.82 11.44 4.20
CA SER A 161 -9.47 12.54 4.93
C SER A 161 -8.71 13.87 4.77
N SER A 162 -7.38 13.81 4.61
CA SER A 162 -6.49 14.98 4.55
C SER A 162 -6.50 15.67 3.19
N THR A 163 -6.84 14.96 2.10
CA THR A 163 -7.07 15.54 0.76
C THR A 163 -8.26 16.50 0.67
N LYS A 164 -8.84 16.90 1.82
CA LYS A 164 -10.07 17.71 1.94
C LYS A 164 -9.95 18.95 2.82
N GLN A 165 -8.81 19.17 3.48
CA GLN A 165 -8.60 20.36 4.30
C GLN A 165 -7.60 21.27 3.59
N ASP A 166 -7.97 22.54 3.39
CA ASP A 166 -7.00 23.59 3.06
C ASP A 166 -5.84 23.53 4.07
N ALA A 167 -4.61 23.64 3.56
CA ALA A 167 -3.36 23.50 4.33
C ALA A 167 -3.16 24.54 5.45
N SER A 168 -4.17 25.35 5.78
CA SER A 168 -4.11 26.40 6.79
C SER A 168 -4.52 25.98 8.21
N ASP A 169 -5.19 24.83 8.40
CA ASP A 169 -5.66 24.37 9.71
C ASP A 169 -4.92 23.10 10.18
N LEU A 170 -3.59 23.23 10.35
CA LEU A 170 -2.68 22.13 10.74
C LEU A 170 -2.89 21.54 12.16
N LEU A 171 -3.90 21.97 12.92
CA LEU A 171 -4.12 21.55 14.31
C LEU A 171 -5.60 21.54 14.72
N SER A 172 -6.51 21.13 13.84
CA SER A 172 -7.91 20.89 14.25
C SER A 172 -8.04 19.57 15.03
N SER A 173 -8.87 19.54 16.07
CA SER A 173 -9.19 18.34 16.87
C SER A 173 -9.70 17.15 16.05
N HIS A 174 -10.14 17.38 14.81
CA HIS A 174 -10.58 16.33 13.89
C HIS A 174 -9.44 15.50 13.30
N GLN A 175 -8.23 16.04 13.13
CA GLN A 175 -7.09 15.25 12.62
C GLN A 175 -6.59 14.22 13.64
N GLN A 176 -6.73 14.52 14.93
CA GLN A 176 -6.39 13.59 16.02
C GLN A 176 -7.37 12.39 16.08
N GLN A 177 -8.56 12.49 15.48
CA GLN A 177 -9.57 11.42 15.48
C GLN A 177 -9.16 10.21 14.63
N TYR A 178 -8.28 10.41 13.64
CA TYR A 178 -7.87 9.37 12.68
C TYR A 178 -6.44 8.89 12.94
N LEU A 179 -6.01 8.89 14.21
CA LEU A 179 -4.76 8.29 14.66
C LEU A 179 -5.02 6.90 15.24
N LEU A 180 -3.97 6.08 15.28
CA LEU A 180 -4.05 4.81 15.98
C LEU A 180 -4.19 5.08 17.49
N PRO A 181 -5.13 4.43 18.21
CA PRO A 181 -5.26 4.61 19.65
C PRO A 181 -3.93 4.36 20.38
N GLN A 182 -3.63 5.16 21.41
CA GLN A 182 -2.32 5.17 22.07
C GLN A 182 -1.85 3.78 22.54
N SER A 183 -2.76 2.97 23.11
CA SER A 183 -2.47 1.60 23.57
C SER A 183 -2.00 0.69 22.42
N LEU A 184 -2.65 0.80 21.26
CA LEU A 184 -2.28 0.07 20.05
C LEU A 184 -1.03 0.66 19.38
N GLN A 185 -0.82 1.97 19.45
CA GLN A 185 0.41 2.60 18.96
C GLN A 185 1.63 2.12 19.73
N ILE A 186 1.57 2.12 21.07
CA ILE A 186 2.63 1.57 21.93
C ILE A 186 2.87 0.09 21.61
N ALA A 187 1.79 -0.70 21.44
CA ALA A 187 1.92 -2.10 21.08
C ALA A 187 2.57 -2.30 19.69
N TYR A 188 2.27 -1.42 18.73
CA TYR A 188 2.84 -1.44 17.39
C TYR A 188 4.33 -1.09 17.43
N ASP A 189 4.71 -0.03 18.15
CA ASP A 189 6.10 0.39 18.31
C ASP A 189 6.94 -0.72 18.97
N ASN A 190 6.37 -1.42 19.96
CA ASN A 190 7.01 -2.56 20.62
C ASN A 190 7.26 -3.77 19.69
N LEU A 191 6.57 -3.87 18.54
CA LEU A 191 6.89 -4.91 17.54
C LEU A 191 8.29 -4.71 16.96
N ASN A 192 8.83 -3.48 16.99
CA ASN A 192 10.13 -3.13 16.42
C ASN A 192 10.27 -3.69 14.99
N LEU A 193 9.25 -3.42 14.16
CA LEU A 193 9.26 -3.83 12.76
C LEU A 193 10.29 -2.99 12.01
N PRO A 194 11.26 -3.61 11.32
CA PRO A 194 12.31 -2.89 10.61
C PRO A 194 11.86 -2.39 9.22
N PHE A 195 10.56 -2.12 9.08
CA PHE A 195 9.95 -1.61 7.86
C PHE A 195 8.72 -0.77 8.17
N SER A 196 8.43 0.17 7.28
CA SER A 196 7.23 1.01 7.30
C SER A 196 6.63 1.11 5.90
N VAL A 197 5.34 1.45 5.82
CA VAL A 197 4.65 1.73 4.56
C VAL A 197 3.94 3.07 4.67
N ARG A 198 4.25 4.00 3.77
CA ARG A 198 3.68 5.34 3.70
C ARG A 198 2.72 5.42 2.51
N PRO A 199 1.40 5.44 2.74
CA PRO A 199 0.44 5.55 1.65
C PRO A 199 0.44 6.97 1.05
N GLY A 200 0.30 7.07 -0.27
CA GLY A 200 0.11 8.34 -0.98
C GLY A 200 1.29 9.31 -0.94
N PHE A 201 2.50 8.80 -0.71
CA PHE A 201 3.72 9.60 -0.63
C PHE A 201 3.94 10.49 -1.88
N LEU A 202 3.62 9.97 -3.07
CA LEU A 202 3.72 10.71 -4.33
C LEU A 202 2.42 11.41 -4.77
N ASN A 203 1.37 11.41 -3.95
CA ASN A 203 0.05 11.93 -4.36
C ASN A 203 -0.13 13.45 -4.18
N GLY A 204 0.85 14.15 -3.61
CA GLY A 204 0.82 15.61 -3.47
C GLY A 204 1.06 16.31 -4.81
N ASN A 205 0.22 17.31 -5.13
CA ASN A 205 0.44 18.24 -6.23
C ASN A 205 1.75 18.98 -6.00
N ASP A 206 2.61 19.04 -7.00
CA ASP A 206 3.79 19.93 -7.04
C ASP A 206 3.35 21.40 -7.27
N ASP A 207 2.27 21.85 -6.62
CA ASP A 207 1.60 23.15 -6.83
C ASP A 207 2.31 24.32 -6.10
N ASP A 208 3.38 24.07 -5.34
CA ASP A 208 4.16 25.12 -4.66
C ASP A 208 5.30 25.71 -5.52
N ASP A 209 5.47 25.24 -6.77
CA ASP A 209 6.29 25.97 -7.75
C ASP A 209 5.41 26.99 -8.48
N ASP A 210 5.67 28.27 -8.24
CA ASP A 210 5.11 29.47 -8.92
C ASP A 210 5.34 29.49 -10.46
N ASP A 211 5.72 28.36 -11.06
CA ASP A 211 6.00 28.24 -12.48
C ASP A 211 4.71 27.88 -13.25
N VAL A 212 4.18 28.90 -13.94
CA VAL A 212 2.89 28.90 -14.65
C VAL A 212 2.80 27.83 -15.76
N ASP A 213 3.92 27.20 -16.12
CA ASP A 213 3.99 26.12 -17.12
C ASP A 213 3.73 24.70 -16.54
N ASN A 214 3.59 24.52 -15.21
CA ASN A 214 3.51 23.19 -14.58
C ASN A 214 2.10 22.57 -14.45
N LYS A 215 1.06 23.15 -15.08
CA LYS A 215 -0.29 22.55 -15.17
C LYS A 215 -0.38 21.23 -15.98
N HIS A 216 0.77 20.60 -16.28
CA HIS A 216 0.89 19.31 -16.96
C HIS A 216 1.45 18.17 -16.08
N ASN A 217 1.73 18.40 -14.79
CA ASN A 217 2.41 17.41 -13.92
C ASN A 217 1.56 16.25 -13.38
N ASN A 218 0.23 16.21 -13.59
CA ASN A 218 -0.60 15.06 -13.19
C ASN A 218 -0.24 13.73 -13.88
N ASN A 219 0.71 13.73 -14.82
CA ASN A 219 1.16 12.55 -15.57
C ASN A 219 2.64 12.16 -15.34
N LEU A 220 3.36 12.82 -14.42
CA LEU A 220 4.81 12.58 -14.29
C LEU A 220 5.13 11.16 -13.80
N PHE A 221 4.41 10.64 -12.81
CA PHE A 221 4.67 9.33 -12.20
C PHE A 221 3.63 8.27 -12.64
N THR A 222 3.64 7.93 -13.92
CA THR A 222 2.79 6.87 -14.49
C THR A 222 3.65 5.73 -15.05
N VAL A 223 3.14 4.51 -15.13
CA VAL A 223 3.91 3.41 -15.75
C VAL A 223 4.34 3.76 -17.18
N ALA A 224 3.49 4.47 -17.93
CA ALA A 224 3.83 4.94 -19.28
C ALA A 224 5.02 5.91 -19.29
N SER A 225 5.13 6.84 -18.33
CA SER A 225 6.28 7.75 -18.26
C SER A 225 7.58 7.01 -17.94
N PHE A 226 7.53 6.02 -17.04
CA PHE A 226 8.68 5.16 -16.72
C PHE A 226 9.10 4.31 -17.92
N VAL A 227 8.18 3.60 -18.57
CA VAL A 227 8.49 2.74 -19.73
C VAL A 227 9.03 3.55 -20.91
N LYS A 228 8.65 4.81 -21.04
CA LYS A 228 9.16 5.71 -22.09
C LYS A 228 10.62 6.13 -21.87
N GLN A 229 11.05 6.29 -20.61
CA GLN A 229 12.36 6.87 -20.27
C GLN A 229 13.39 5.81 -19.86
N VAL A 230 12.94 4.74 -19.20
CA VAL A 230 13.79 3.71 -18.63
C VAL A 230 13.97 2.56 -19.63
N ASN A 231 15.23 2.18 -19.87
CA ASN A 231 15.57 1.09 -20.77
C ASN A 231 15.45 -0.29 -20.10
N PHE A 232 14.22 -0.72 -19.80
CA PHE A 232 13.93 -2.02 -19.20
C PHE A 232 14.40 -3.21 -20.06
N GLN A 233 15.11 -4.18 -19.44
CA GLN A 233 15.63 -5.38 -20.08
C GLN A 233 15.01 -6.65 -19.49
N ILE A 234 14.83 -7.68 -20.32
CA ILE A 234 14.44 -9.01 -19.85
C ILE A 234 15.70 -9.74 -19.41
N GLU A 235 15.77 -10.07 -18.13
CA GLU A 235 16.85 -10.88 -17.57
C GLU A 235 16.51 -12.37 -17.61
N THR A 236 17.54 -13.21 -17.49
CA THR A 236 17.38 -14.66 -17.35
C THR A 236 17.74 -15.13 -15.94
N ILE A 237 17.03 -16.13 -15.45
CA ILE A 237 17.33 -16.78 -14.16
C ILE A 237 17.53 -18.28 -14.36
N GLN A 238 18.37 -18.86 -13.50
CA GLN A 238 18.43 -20.31 -13.34
C GLN A 238 17.35 -20.77 -12.35
N THR A 239 16.54 -21.74 -12.76
CA THR A 239 15.59 -22.40 -11.86
C THR A 239 16.31 -23.41 -10.97
N ALA A 240 15.64 -23.87 -9.90
CA ALA A 240 16.12 -25.00 -9.08
C ALA A 240 16.32 -26.32 -9.86
N THR A 241 15.92 -26.37 -11.13
CA THR A 241 16.10 -27.50 -12.05
C THR A 241 17.21 -27.23 -13.09
N ASN A 242 18.06 -26.22 -12.87
CA ASN A 242 19.13 -25.76 -13.77
C ASN A 242 18.64 -25.42 -15.19
N ARG A 243 17.42 -24.87 -15.31
CA ARG A 243 16.93 -24.33 -16.58
C ARG A 243 17.07 -22.83 -16.57
N THR A 244 17.64 -22.28 -17.64
CA THR A 244 17.64 -20.84 -17.90
C THR A 244 16.28 -20.45 -18.45
N VAL A 245 15.55 -19.61 -17.71
CA VAL A 245 14.25 -19.08 -18.14
C VAL A 245 14.29 -17.56 -18.12
N ALA A 246 13.66 -16.94 -19.11
CA ALA A 246 13.42 -15.50 -19.12
C ALA A 246 12.49 -15.14 -17.96
N GLU A 247 12.85 -14.10 -17.20
CA GLU A 247 11.94 -13.55 -16.22
C GLU A 247 10.76 -12.88 -16.92
N ARG A 248 9.58 -12.95 -16.29
CA ARG A 248 8.42 -12.19 -16.76
C ARG A 248 8.56 -10.69 -16.52
N ARG A 249 9.22 -10.32 -15.42
CA ARG A 249 9.52 -8.92 -15.13
C ARG A 249 10.75 -8.48 -15.92
N GLN A 250 10.77 -7.21 -16.27
CA GLN A 250 11.94 -6.55 -16.85
C GLN A 250 12.60 -5.69 -15.78
N THR A 251 13.91 -5.49 -15.88
CA THR A 251 14.68 -4.71 -14.91
C THR A 251 15.58 -3.69 -15.58
N ALA A 252 15.92 -2.64 -14.83
CA ALA A 252 16.95 -1.68 -15.17
C ALA A 252 17.69 -1.25 -13.89
N TRP A 253 18.96 -0.85 -14.03
CA TRP A 253 19.78 -0.35 -12.95
C TRP A 253 20.25 1.06 -13.30
N GLU A 254 19.76 2.06 -12.57
CA GLU A 254 20.14 3.46 -12.74
C GLU A 254 20.85 3.98 -11.50
N GLY A 255 21.80 4.89 -11.66
CA GLY A 255 22.56 5.42 -10.53
C GLY A 255 23.48 6.57 -10.88
N ASP A 256 24.07 7.16 -9.84
CA ASP A 256 25.15 8.14 -9.97
C ASP A 256 26.37 7.52 -10.66
N GLU A 257 27.29 8.37 -11.15
CA GLU A 257 28.45 7.91 -11.93
C GLU A 257 29.33 6.91 -11.17
N HIS A 258 29.49 7.12 -9.86
CA HIS A 258 30.29 6.27 -8.96
C HIS A 258 29.64 4.95 -8.60
N VAL A 259 28.35 4.76 -8.92
CA VAL A 259 27.65 3.51 -8.65
C VAL A 259 28.07 2.46 -9.66
N GLU A 260 28.57 1.35 -9.12
CA GLU A 260 29.00 0.19 -9.89
C GLU A 260 27.82 -0.58 -10.51
N ASN A 261 28.13 -1.56 -11.35
CA ASN A 261 27.12 -2.48 -11.87
C ASN A 261 26.46 -3.25 -10.73
N PHE A 262 25.16 -3.54 -10.86
CA PHE A 262 24.43 -4.29 -9.85
C PHE A 262 24.50 -5.78 -10.15
N GLU A 263 25.10 -6.54 -9.23
CA GLU A 263 25.30 -7.97 -9.38
C GLU A 263 24.45 -8.74 -8.37
N TYR A 264 23.64 -9.69 -8.85
CA TYR A 264 22.90 -10.60 -7.97
C TYR A 264 22.43 -11.83 -8.74
N SER A 265 22.39 -13.00 -8.09
CA SER A 265 21.86 -14.23 -8.67
C SER A 265 22.44 -14.57 -10.07
N GLU A 266 23.76 -14.43 -10.23
CA GLU A 266 24.51 -14.62 -11.51
C GLU A 266 24.20 -13.59 -12.61
N LYS A 267 23.43 -12.54 -12.31
CA LYS A 267 23.17 -11.41 -13.22
C LYS A 267 24.12 -10.27 -12.93
N SER A 268 24.51 -9.56 -13.98
CA SER A 268 25.22 -8.27 -13.88
C SER A 268 24.46 -7.25 -14.71
N MET A 269 23.82 -6.30 -14.03
CA MET A 269 23.08 -5.21 -14.67
C MET A 269 23.98 -3.98 -14.75
N ARG A 270 24.24 -3.54 -15.98
CA ARG A 270 25.02 -2.33 -16.23
C ARG A 270 24.33 -1.12 -15.62
N ARG A 271 25.07 -0.32 -14.85
CA ARG A 271 24.56 0.98 -14.37
C ARG A 271 24.32 1.93 -15.54
N LEU A 272 23.13 2.48 -15.62
CA LEU A 272 22.74 3.54 -16.54
C LEU A 272 22.65 4.88 -15.78
N PRO A 273 22.83 6.03 -16.46
CA PRO A 273 22.51 7.32 -15.88
C PRO A 273 21.03 7.39 -15.49
N TRP A 274 20.70 8.27 -14.55
CA TRP A 274 19.32 8.53 -14.16
C TRP A 274 18.47 9.01 -15.33
N SER A 275 17.30 8.40 -15.48
CA SER A 275 16.18 8.97 -16.22
C SER A 275 15.55 10.10 -15.40
N ASP A 276 15.04 11.16 -16.04
CA ASP A 276 14.46 12.32 -15.36
C ASP A 276 13.33 11.91 -14.40
N VAL A 277 12.45 11.00 -14.83
CA VAL A 277 11.37 10.48 -13.98
C VAL A 277 11.86 9.77 -12.72
N VAL A 278 13.01 9.08 -12.80
CA VAL A 278 13.59 8.36 -11.66
C VAL A 278 14.31 9.34 -10.72
N ALA A 279 15.02 10.32 -11.28
CA ALA A 279 15.65 11.39 -10.51
C ALA A 279 14.62 12.22 -9.74
N ASN A 280 13.48 12.56 -10.34
CA ASN A 280 12.40 13.28 -9.66
C ASN A 280 11.85 12.51 -8.45
N VAL A 281 11.66 11.19 -8.56
CA VAL A 281 11.24 10.37 -7.40
C VAL A 281 12.32 10.31 -6.33
N ARG A 282 13.60 10.15 -6.72
CA ARG A 282 14.74 10.16 -5.80
C ARG A 282 14.80 11.49 -5.01
N ASP A 283 14.65 12.61 -5.71
CA ASP A 283 14.77 13.93 -5.10
C ASP A 283 13.59 14.22 -4.17
N ARG A 284 12.39 13.75 -4.52
CA ARG A 284 11.23 13.80 -3.62
C ARG A 284 11.42 12.94 -2.36
N LEU A 285 11.99 11.73 -2.51
CA LEU A 285 12.39 10.93 -1.35
C LEU A 285 13.40 11.68 -0.48
N TYR A 286 14.44 12.26 -1.09
CA TYR A 286 15.47 13.00 -0.36
C TYR A 286 14.92 14.21 0.39
N ASN A 287 14.02 14.98 -0.21
CA ASN A 287 13.44 16.17 0.42
C ASN A 287 12.62 15.80 1.67
N GLU A 288 11.91 14.67 1.64
CA GLU A 288 11.05 14.22 2.74
C GLU A 288 11.81 13.45 3.83
N THR A 289 12.82 12.65 3.46
CA THR A 289 13.52 11.77 4.41
C THR A 289 14.91 12.26 4.78
N SER A 290 15.44 13.26 4.07
CA SER A 290 16.86 13.66 4.11
C SER A 290 17.85 12.53 3.80
N HIS A 291 17.37 11.38 3.28
CA HIS A 291 18.20 10.26 2.88
C HIS A 291 18.39 10.27 1.36
N TYR A 292 19.64 10.45 0.91
CA TYR A 292 19.97 10.43 -0.51
C TYR A 292 20.30 9.01 -0.96
N TYR A 293 19.58 8.54 -1.97
CA TYR A 293 19.82 7.26 -2.64
C TYR A 293 20.61 7.50 -3.93
N ASP A 294 21.72 6.79 -4.11
CA ASP A 294 22.62 6.96 -5.27
C ASP A 294 22.45 5.88 -6.35
N GLY A 295 21.66 4.84 -6.09
CA GLY A 295 21.29 3.81 -7.07
C GLY A 295 19.82 3.39 -6.94
N CYS A 296 19.25 2.88 -8.04
CA CYS A 296 17.87 2.40 -8.09
C CYS A 296 17.72 1.18 -9.00
N LEU A 297 17.19 0.10 -8.43
CA LEU A 297 16.78 -1.08 -9.18
C LEU A 297 15.31 -0.93 -9.57
N LEU A 298 15.07 -0.78 -10.87
CA LEU A 298 13.73 -0.69 -11.43
C LEU A 298 13.24 -2.08 -11.82
N ASN A 299 11.99 -2.39 -11.47
CA ASN A 299 11.31 -3.61 -11.87
C ASN A 299 10.00 -3.26 -12.57
N PHE A 300 9.85 -3.66 -13.83
CA PHE A 300 8.61 -3.54 -14.59
C PHE A 300 7.89 -4.89 -14.62
N TYR A 301 6.68 -4.91 -14.05
CA TYR A 301 5.75 -6.02 -14.06
C TYR A 301 4.71 -5.75 -15.15
N PRO A 302 4.77 -6.45 -16.30
CA PRO A 302 3.88 -6.15 -17.42
C PRO A 302 2.41 -6.50 -17.15
N ASP A 303 2.13 -7.38 -16.18
CA ASP A 303 0.80 -7.92 -15.91
C ASP A 303 0.61 -8.38 -14.44
N GLY A 304 -0.62 -8.80 -14.12
CA GLY A 304 -1.01 -9.38 -12.84
C GLY A 304 -0.35 -10.73 -12.52
N ASP A 305 0.15 -11.45 -13.53
CA ASP A 305 0.81 -12.75 -13.37
C ASP A 305 2.30 -12.62 -13.00
N SER A 306 2.90 -11.47 -13.28
CA SER A 306 4.27 -11.13 -12.96
C SER A 306 4.40 -10.79 -11.48
N ALA A 307 5.31 -11.46 -10.77
CA ALA A 307 5.46 -11.36 -9.32
C ALA A 307 6.91 -11.54 -8.90
N MET A 308 7.21 -11.24 -7.64
CA MET A 308 8.48 -11.57 -7.00
C MET A 308 8.24 -12.59 -5.91
N ARG A 309 9.08 -13.62 -5.79
CA ARG A 309 8.94 -14.58 -4.68
C ARG A 309 9.40 -13.94 -3.37
N TYR A 310 9.10 -14.57 -2.24
CA TYR A 310 9.71 -14.17 -0.97
C TYR A 310 11.24 -14.23 -1.09
N HIS A 311 11.89 -13.12 -0.78
CA HIS A 311 13.34 -12.94 -0.88
C HIS A 311 13.80 -11.84 0.10
N ILE A 312 15.11 -11.74 0.27
CA ILE A 312 15.77 -10.60 0.89
C ILE A 312 16.55 -9.85 -0.19
N ASP A 313 16.77 -8.55 0.02
CA ASP A 313 17.66 -7.78 -0.84
C ASP A 313 19.11 -8.21 -0.61
N PRO A 314 19.90 -8.44 -1.68
CA PRO A 314 21.29 -8.84 -1.57
C PRO A 314 22.19 -7.69 -1.09
N ASP A 315 23.32 -8.06 -0.49
CA ASP A 315 24.45 -7.19 -0.14
C ASP A 315 24.15 -5.98 0.75
N GLN A 316 23.02 -5.99 1.46
CA GLN A 316 22.72 -4.98 2.48
C GLN A 316 23.66 -5.11 3.68
N GLY A 317 24.22 -4.00 4.12
CA GLY A 317 25.28 -3.94 5.13
C GLY A 317 26.68 -4.29 4.61
N VAL A 318 26.81 -4.68 3.34
CA VAL A 318 28.10 -5.03 2.70
C VAL A 318 28.45 -4.04 1.60
N LEU A 319 27.61 -3.94 0.57
CA LEU A 319 27.75 -3.00 -0.54
C LEU A 319 26.76 -1.83 -0.43
N TRP A 320 25.59 -2.11 0.12
CA TRP A 320 24.48 -1.16 0.22
C TRP A 320 24.18 -0.83 1.69
N ASP A 321 23.76 0.41 1.94
CA ASP A 321 23.20 0.85 3.22
C ASP A 321 21.89 0.10 3.51
N TYR A 322 21.67 -0.27 4.77
CA TYR A 322 20.48 -1.01 5.21
C TYR A 322 19.17 -0.29 4.87
N GLU A 323 19.18 1.04 4.80
CA GLU A 323 18.02 1.84 4.42
C GLU A 323 17.74 1.75 2.91
N THR A 324 16.53 1.31 2.58
CA THR A 324 16.01 1.24 1.21
C THR A 324 14.59 1.76 1.15
N ALA A 325 14.24 2.36 0.02
CA ALA A 325 12.88 2.80 -0.27
C ALA A 325 12.37 2.13 -1.55
N VAL A 326 11.20 1.49 -1.45
CA VAL A 326 10.51 0.82 -2.55
C VAL A 326 9.27 1.62 -2.92
N VAL A 327 9.32 2.32 -4.03
CA VAL A 327 8.18 3.10 -4.55
C VAL A 327 7.34 2.22 -5.47
N SER A 328 6.02 2.24 -5.31
CA SER A 328 5.05 1.52 -6.15
C SER A 328 4.35 2.46 -7.13
N ILE A 329 4.44 2.18 -8.43
CA ILE A 329 3.81 2.97 -9.50
C ILE A 329 2.91 2.07 -10.36
N GLY A 330 1.71 2.53 -10.70
CA GLY A 330 0.74 1.80 -11.51
C GLY A 330 -0.13 0.85 -10.68
N ALA A 331 -0.34 -0.37 -11.21
CA ALA A 331 -1.32 -1.31 -10.70
C ALA A 331 -1.12 -1.62 -9.20
N THR A 332 -2.24 -1.60 -8.47
CA THR A 332 -2.36 -1.93 -7.05
C THR A 332 -2.07 -3.41 -6.82
N ARG A 333 -1.13 -3.71 -5.91
CA ARG A 333 -0.68 -5.09 -5.62
C ARG A 333 -0.44 -5.31 -4.15
N ARG A 334 -0.56 -6.58 -3.72
CA ARG A 334 -0.20 -6.97 -2.35
C ARG A 334 1.30 -7.08 -2.23
N PHE A 335 1.86 -6.33 -1.29
CA PHE A 335 3.23 -6.48 -0.81
C PHE A 335 3.20 -7.18 0.54
N SER A 336 4.12 -8.09 0.81
CA SER A 336 4.09 -8.83 2.08
C SER A 336 5.47 -9.08 2.64
N PHE A 337 5.55 -9.04 3.97
CA PHE A 337 6.71 -9.44 4.75
C PHE A 337 6.37 -10.71 5.53
N ARG A 338 7.31 -11.66 5.56
CA ARG A 338 7.27 -12.81 6.46
C ARG A 338 8.61 -12.95 7.15
N GLU A 339 8.63 -13.45 8.37
CA GLU A 339 9.88 -13.72 9.06
C GLU A 339 10.66 -14.85 8.36
N SER A 340 11.97 -14.65 8.20
CA SER A 340 12.89 -15.55 7.51
C SER A 340 13.05 -16.90 8.23
N SER A 341 12.98 -16.89 9.58
CA SER A 341 13.25 -18.04 10.46
C SER A 341 12.02 -18.87 10.81
N SER A 342 10.83 -18.52 10.29
CA SER A 342 9.59 -19.28 10.52
C SER A 342 9.59 -20.60 9.74
N GLY A 343 10.41 -21.56 10.17
CA GLY A 343 10.51 -22.89 9.57
C GLY A 343 9.25 -23.77 9.74
N ASP A 344 8.31 -23.38 10.61
CA ASP A 344 7.04 -24.10 10.86
C ASP A 344 5.80 -23.44 10.22
N GLY A 345 5.95 -22.25 9.59
CA GLY A 345 4.84 -21.50 9.01
C GLY A 345 3.82 -20.93 10.01
N SER A 346 4.16 -20.87 11.31
CA SER A 346 3.26 -20.37 12.36
C SER A 346 2.99 -18.86 12.29
N ASN A 347 3.96 -18.06 11.84
CA ASN A 347 3.80 -16.62 11.71
C ASN A 347 3.11 -16.23 10.40
N LYS A 348 1.90 -15.68 10.53
CA LYS A 348 1.16 -15.09 9.41
C LYS A 348 1.91 -13.86 8.87
N PRO A 349 1.97 -13.66 7.54
CA PRO A 349 2.70 -12.54 6.96
C PRO A 349 2.01 -11.20 7.24
N HIS A 350 2.81 -10.14 7.33
CA HIS A 350 2.35 -8.76 7.27
C HIS A 350 2.01 -8.45 5.81
N VAL A 351 0.79 -7.98 5.52
CA VAL A 351 0.32 -7.77 4.15
C VAL A 351 -0.21 -6.36 4.00
N PHE A 352 0.29 -5.66 2.99
CA PHE A 352 -0.11 -4.30 2.63
C PHE A 352 -0.61 -4.27 1.18
N VAL A 353 -1.68 -3.53 0.92
CA VAL A 353 -2.19 -3.29 -0.43
C VAL A 353 -1.59 -1.98 -0.91
N LEU A 354 -0.54 -2.05 -1.72
CA LEU A 354 0.19 -0.88 -2.18
C LEU A 354 -0.44 -0.38 -3.49
N MET A 355 -0.84 0.88 -3.48
CA MET A 355 -1.39 1.61 -4.62
C MET A 355 -0.31 2.47 -5.28
N ASN A 356 -0.66 3.12 -6.39
CA ASN A 356 0.19 4.10 -7.03
C ASN A 356 0.64 5.19 -6.04
N GLY A 357 1.93 5.45 -6.00
CA GLY A 357 2.55 6.48 -5.16
C GLY A 357 2.84 6.06 -3.72
N ASP A 358 2.56 4.81 -3.34
CA ASP A 358 2.92 4.29 -2.02
C ASP A 358 4.42 3.96 -1.93
N VAL A 359 5.01 4.21 -0.76
CA VAL A 359 6.41 3.90 -0.46
C VAL A 359 6.51 2.90 0.68
N THR A 360 7.29 1.84 0.47
CA THR A 360 7.70 0.90 1.52
C THR A 360 9.16 1.17 1.87
N GLU A 361 9.45 1.44 3.13
CA GLU A 361 10.81 1.62 3.62
C GLU A 361 11.25 0.38 4.38
N MET A 362 12.46 -0.08 4.14
CA MET A 362 13.09 -1.17 4.88
C MET A 362 14.42 -0.66 5.40
N PHE A 363 14.69 -0.91 6.68
CA PHE A 363 15.84 -0.34 7.40
C PHE A 363 16.35 -1.32 8.45
N ASN A 364 17.44 -0.98 9.16
CA ASN A 364 18.02 -1.81 10.22
C ASN A 364 18.19 -3.29 9.79
N ASP A 365 17.70 -4.22 10.61
CA ASP A 365 17.82 -5.67 10.44
C ASP A 365 16.71 -6.27 9.54
N CYS A 366 16.05 -5.49 8.69
CA CYS A 366 14.94 -5.96 7.86
C CYS A 366 15.32 -7.14 6.96
N GLN A 367 16.43 -7.02 6.24
CA GLN A 367 16.87 -8.09 5.33
C GLN A 367 17.44 -9.31 6.06
N GLU A 368 17.67 -9.21 7.37
CA GLU A 368 18.08 -10.35 8.19
C GLU A 368 16.84 -11.08 8.74
N ARG A 369 15.84 -10.33 9.21
CA ARG A 369 14.65 -10.87 9.87
C ARG A 369 13.51 -11.21 8.94
N PHE A 370 13.33 -10.49 7.84
CA PHE A 370 12.15 -10.60 6.99
C PHE A 370 12.51 -10.85 5.53
N GLN A 371 11.77 -11.78 4.92
CA GLN A 371 11.64 -11.87 3.48
C GLN A 371 10.43 -11.07 3.02
N HIS A 372 10.52 -10.46 1.85
CA HIS A 372 9.44 -9.69 1.26
C HIS A 372 9.07 -10.16 -0.15
N THR A 373 7.86 -9.84 -0.60
CA THR A 373 7.31 -10.31 -1.88
C THR A 373 6.32 -9.30 -2.48
N VAL A 374 6.31 -9.21 -3.82
CA VAL A 374 5.21 -8.63 -4.59
C VAL A 374 4.36 -9.79 -5.11
N GLN A 375 3.15 -9.95 -4.58
CA GLN A 375 2.28 -11.06 -4.93
C GLN A 375 1.61 -10.87 -6.29
N LYS A 376 1.25 -11.97 -6.95
CA LYS A 376 0.36 -11.95 -8.13
C LYS A 376 -0.95 -11.20 -7.84
N SER A 377 -1.56 -10.65 -8.88
CA SER A 377 -2.91 -10.10 -8.77
C SER A 377 -3.88 -11.19 -8.29
N SER A 378 -4.89 -10.79 -7.53
CA SER A 378 -6.00 -11.67 -7.17
C SER A 378 -6.88 -12.00 -8.37
N VAL A 379 -6.77 -11.24 -9.46
CA VAL A 379 -7.49 -11.49 -10.72
C VAL A 379 -6.55 -12.17 -11.71
N LYS A 380 -6.98 -13.34 -12.17
CA LYS A 380 -6.23 -14.13 -13.14
C LYS A 380 -6.31 -13.47 -14.52
N GLY A 381 -5.17 -13.24 -15.15
CA GLY A 381 -5.09 -12.65 -16.50
C GLY A 381 -5.26 -11.14 -16.55
N GLU A 382 -5.21 -10.45 -15.40
CA GLU A 382 -5.16 -8.98 -15.34
C GLU A 382 -3.95 -8.46 -16.15
N SER A 383 -4.20 -7.52 -17.05
CA SER A 383 -3.18 -6.94 -17.95
C SER A 383 -2.55 -5.64 -17.42
N ALA A 384 -2.98 -5.20 -16.23
CA ALA A 384 -2.49 -3.97 -15.62
C ALA A 384 -1.01 -4.10 -15.24
N SER A 385 -0.23 -3.07 -15.61
CA SER A 385 1.20 -3.05 -15.38
C SER A 385 1.58 -2.25 -14.14
N ARG A 386 2.72 -2.59 -13.55
CA ARG A 386 3.27 -1.96 -12.35
C ARG A 386 4.78 -1.76 -12.52
N VAL A 387 5.29 -0.65 -12.00
CA VAL A 387 6.73 -0.44 -11.80
C VAL A 387 7.02 -0.37 -10.31
N SER A 388 8.12 -0.97 -9.87
CA SER A 388 8.71 -0.62 -8.56
C SER A 388 10.13 -0.13 -8.70
N LEU A 389 10.42 0.94 -7.96
CA LEU A 389 11.73 1.56 -7.85
C LEU A 389 12.30 1.18 -6.49
N VAL A 390 13.37 0.40 -6.45
CA VAL A 390 14.08 0.01 -5.23
C VAL A 390 15.32 0.87 -5.09
N PHE A 391 15.18 1.97 -4.37
CA PHE A 391 16.26 2.92 -4.11
C PHE A 391 17.22 2.38 -3.06
N LYS A 392 18.51 2.58 -3.31
CA LYS A 392 19.65 2.08 -2.53
C LYS A 392 20.71 3.17 -2.42
N LYS A 393 21.54 3.04 -1.39
CA LYS A 393 22.69 3.92 -1.16
C LYS A 393 23.96 3.09 -1.01
N THR A 394 25.02 3.46 -1.72
CA THR A 394 26.32 2.77 -1.66
C THR A 394 26.95 2.97 -0.28
N LEU A 395 27.42 1.88 0.34
CA LEU A 395 28.08 1.93 1.63
C LEU A 395 29.44 2.66 1.52
N GLY A 396 29.72 3.58 2.45
CA GLY A 396 31.01 4.28 2.53
C GLY A 396 31.19 5.45 1.57
N TYR A 397 30.23 5.72 0.69
CA TYR A 397 30.17 6.94 -0.12
C TYR A 397 29.38 8.03 0.61
N SER A 398 30.01 9.19 0.87
CA SER A 398 29.31 10.39 1.32
C SER A 398 29.61 11.52 0.34
N LYS A 399 28.55 12.20 -0.17
CA LYS A 399 28.70 13.40 -1.03
C LYS A 399 29.51 14.52 -0.34
N GLU A 400 29.66 14.47 0.98
CA GLU A 400 30.54 15.39 1.73
C GLU A 400 32.05 15.12 1.49
N ARG A 401 32.46 13.87 1.23
CA ARG A 401 33.87 13.52 0.94
C ARG A 401 34.38 14.07 -0.39
N THR A 402 33.50 14.43 -1.33
CA THR A 402 33.88 14.98 -2.64
C THR A 402 34.16 16.48 -2.61
N LYS A 403 33.66 17.25 -1.62
CA LYS A 403 34.05 18.67 -1.45
C LYS A 403 35.47 18.85 -0.92
N SER A 404 36.09 17.82 -0.31
CA SER A 404 37.44 17.92 0.27
C SER A 404 38.57 17.44 -0.64
N ARG A 405 38.29 17.09 -1.91
CA ARG A 405 39.29 16.49 -2.82
C ARG A 405 39.67 17.34 -4.04
N THR A 406 39.32 18.63 -4.03
CA THR A 406 39.69 19.60 -5.10
C THR A 406 40.65 20.71 -4.65
N LYS A 407 41.56 20.40 -3.72
CA LYS A 407 42.78 21.20 -3.47
C LYS A 407 43.91 20.33 -2.91
N VAL A 408 44.73 19.74 -3.79
CA VAL A 408 46.19 19.62 -3.65
C VAL A 408 46.80 19.68 -5.03
#